data_AF-A0A349J8A5-F1
#
_entry.id   AF-A0A349J8A5-F1
#
_cell.length_a   1.000
_cell.length_b   1.000
_cell.length_c   1.000
_cell.angle_alpha   90.00
_cell.angle_beta   90.00
_cell.angle_gamma   90.00
#
_symmetry.space_group_name_H-M   'P 1'
#
loop_
_entity.id
_entity.type
_entity.pdbx_description
1 polymer ?
#
loop_
_entity_poly.entity_id
_entity_poly.type
_entity_poly.pdbx_seq_one_letter_code
_entity_poly.pdbx_strand_id
1 'polypeptide(L)'
;LAAFACLRAGDAVAFGELMDQSHADLRDKFEVTCAELDGMVAIARALPGCLGSRMTGAGFGGCTVSLVRDAAVPAFVSELEKRYRAEFPDMTPAVYVTRAAAGAGDLVL
;
A
#
# COMPACT_ATOMS: atom_id res chain seq x y z
N LEU A 1 9.93 15.82 -2.64
CA LEU A 1 10.02 16.41 -4.00
C LEU A 1 10.11 15.36 -5.10
N ALA A 2 10.92 14.30 -4.95
CA ALA A 2 11.03 13.23 -5.96
C ALA A 2 9.69 12.55 -6.31
N ALA A 3 8.93 12.11 -5.29
CA ALA A 3 7.64 11.44 -5.50
C ALA A 3 6.63 12.31 -6.27
N PHE A 4 6.59 13.61 -5.99
CA PHE A 4 5.77 14.57 -6.73
C PHE A 4 6.20 14.68 -8.20
N ALA A 5 7.50 14.71 -8.48
CA ALA A 5 8.02 14.75 -9.84
C ALA A 5 7.63 13.49 -10.63
N CYS A 6 7.73 12.30 -10.04
CA CYS A 6 7.30 11.04 -10.66
C CYS A 6 5.81 11.08 -11.02
N LEU A 7 4.95 11.50 -10.09
CA LEU A 7 3.51 11.63 -10.34
C LEU A 7 3.21 12.64 -11.48
N ARG A 8 3.90 13.78 -11.50
CA ARG A 8 3.75 14.79 -12.58
C ARG A 8 4.21 14.28 -13.94
N ALA A 9 5.19 13.38 -13.96
CA ALA A 9 5.69 12.75 -15.19
C ALA A 9 4.89 11.51 -15.60
N GLY A 10 3.95 11.04 -14.77
CA GLY A 10 3.22 9.78 -15.01
C GLY A 10 4.07 8.52 -14.78
N ASP A 11 5.21 8.65 -14.10
CA ASP A 11 6.12 7.53 -13.82
C ASP A 11 5.69 6.77 -12.57
N ALA A 12 4.68 5.92 -12.75
CA ALA A 12 4.12 5.10 -11.67
C ALA A 12 5.12 4.06 -11.14
N VAL A 13 6.09 3.62 -11.94
CA VAL A 13 7.09 2.63 -11.52
C VAL A 13 8.06 3.29 -10.55
N ALA A 14 8.67 4.41 -10.93
CA ALA A 14 9.58 5.14 -10.04
C ALA A 14 8.86 5.65 -8.77
N PHE A 15 7.60 6.06 -8.87
CA PHE A 15 6.82 6.43 -7.69
C PHE A 15 6.60 5.23 -6.75
N GLY A 16 6.33 4.03 -7.30
CA GLY A 16 6.22 2.80 -6.53
C GLY A 16 7.51 2.44 -5.79
N GLU A 17 8.67 2.56 -6.44
CA GLU A 17 9.98 2.36 -5.81
C GLU A 17 10.21 3.32 -4.63
N LEU A 18 9.77 4.58 -4.76
CA LEU A 18 9.84 5.55 -3.66
C LEU A 18 8.90 5.19 -2.50
N MET A 19 7.76 4.55 -2.76
CA MET A 19 6.89 4.03 -1.70
C MET A 19 7.61 2.94 -0.90
N ASP A 20 8.26 2.00 -1.58
CA ASP A 20 9.02 0.90 -0.97
C ASP A 20 10.18 1.43 -0.11
N GLN A 21 10.96 2.36 -0.66
CA GLN A 21 12.04 3.03 0.09
C GLN A 21 11.52 3.75 1.33
N SER A 22 10.38 4.43 1.21
CA SER A 22 9.77 5.11 2.34
C SER A 22 9.23 4.13 3.40
N HIS A 23 8.83 2.92 3.03
CA HIS A 23 8.46 1.90 4.02
C HIS A 23 9.69 1.34 4.74
N ALA A 24 10.77 1.04 4.00
CA ALA A 24 12.03 0.60 4.59
C ALA A 24 12.56 1.63 5.60
N ASP A 25 12.52 2.92 5.27
CA ASP A 25 12.91 3.98 6.21
C ASP A 25 12.01 4.03 7.46
N LEU A 26 10.71 3.82 7.32
CA LEU A 26 9.80 3.78 8.47
C LEU A 26 10.01 2.56 9.37
N ARG A 27 10.41 1.43 8.79
CA ARG A 27 10.76 0.22 9.55
C ARG A 27 12.13 0.35 10.22
N ASP A 28 13.15 0.70 9.45
CA ASP A 28 14.55 0.53 9.84
C ASP A 28 15.13 1.77 10.54
N LYS A 29 14.61 2.97 10.24
CA LYS A 29 15.12 4.23 10.82
C LYS A 29 14.18 4.85 11.83
N PHE A 30 12.87 4.78 11.55
CA PHE A 30 11.86 5.37 12.43
C PHE A 30 11.24 4.35 13.38
N GLU A 31 11.38 3.05 13.09
CA GLU A 31 10.94 1.93 13.92
C GLU A 31 9.45 2.02 14.32
N VAL A 32 8.60 2.47 13.38
CA VAL A 32 7.15 2.62 13.60
C VAL A 32 6.31 1.54 12.93
N THR A 33 6.90 0.56 12.28
CA THR A 33 6.15 -0.55 11.69
C THR A 33 5.96 -1.70 12.71
N CYS A 34 5.28 -2.76 12.27
CA CYS A 34 5.10 -3.99 13.02
C CYS A 34 5.09 -5.17 12.05
N ALA A 35 5.17 -6.40 12.57
CA ALA A 35 5.25 -7.61 11.76
C ALA A 35 4.08 -7.72 10.76
N GLU A 36 2.89 -7.32 11.18
CA GLU A 36 1.67 -7.32 10.37
C GLU A 36 1.77 -6.35 9.18
N LEU A 37 2.26 -5.13 9.40
CA LEU A 37 2.43 -4.14 8.33
C LEU A 37 3.53 -4.58 7.36
N ASP A 38 4.65 -5.07 7.88
CA ASP A 38 5.79 -5.49 7.08
C ASP A 38 5.45 -6.73 6.24
N GLY A 39 4.73 -7.69 6.82
CA GLY A 39 4.20 -8.87 6.13
C GLY A 39 3.21 -8.49 5.02
N MET A 40 2.27 -7.58 5.31
CA MET A 40 1.32 -7.09 4.29
C MET A 40 2.05 -6.40 3.12
N VAL A 41 3.07 -5.59 3.40
CA VAL A 41 3.90 -4.96 2.34
C VAL A 41 4.67 -6.01 1.55
N ALA A 42 5.31 -6.97 2.21
CA ALA A 42 6.09 -8.02 1.55
C ALA A 42 5.22 -8.88 0.63
N ILE A 43 4.05 -9.33 1.11
CA ILE A 43 3.08 -10.08 0.31
C ILE A 43 2.64 -9.25 -0.89
N ALA A 44 2.19 -8.00 -0.67
CA ALA A 44 1.74 -7.12 -1.75
C ALA A 44 2.82 -6.96 -2.83
N ARG A 45 4.08 -6.72 -2.43
CA ARG A 45 5.18 -6.54 -3.39
C ARG A 45 5.53 -7.79 -4.18
N ALA A 46 5.31 -8.97 -3.62
CA ALA A 46 5.53 -10.24 -4.32
C ALA A 46 4.43 -10.57 -5.35
N LEU A 47 3.28 -9.88 -5.32
CA LEU A 47 2.17 -10.14 -6.24
C LEU A 47 2.34 -9.40 -7.59
N PRO A 48 1.98 -10.04 -8.71
CA PRO A 48 2.03 -9.41 -10.02
C PRO A 48 1.22 -8.11 -10.09
N GLY A 49 1.77 -7.11 -10.77
CA GLY A 49 1.10 -5.83 -10.98
C GLY A 49 1.23 -4.83 -9.83
N CYS A 50 1.78 -5.22 -8.67
CA CYS A 50 2.15 -4.28 -7.62
C CYS A 50 3.44 -3.52 -8.01
N LEU A 51 3.37 -2.20 -7.98
CA LEU A 51 4.48 -1.29 -8.31
C LEU A 51 5.20 -0.79 -7.06
N GLY A 52 4.50 -0.70 -5.94
CA GLY A 52 5.05 -0.27 -4.64
C GLY A 52 4.03 -0.43 -3.53
N SER A 53 4.49 -0.57 -2.29
CA SER A 53 3.62 -0.72 -1.12
C SER A 53 4.29 -0.19 0.14
N ARG A 54 3.50 0.42 1.02
CA ARG A 54 3.99 0.98 2.28
C ARG A 54 2.91 1.05 3.34
N MET A 55 3.32 1.11 4.60
CA MET A 55 2.40 1.53 5.67
C MET A 55 1.92 2.98 5.47
N THR A 56 0.72 3.29 5.96
CA THR A 56 0.14 4.63 5.95
C THR A 56 -0.42 5.00 7.33
N GLY A 57 -0.41 6.29 7.67
CA GLY A 57 -0.79 6.77 9.00
C GLY A 57 0.36 6.73 10.01
N ALA A 58 0.03 6.47 11.28
CA ALA A 58 0.97 6.57 12.40
C ALA A 58 1.91 5.36 12.54
N GLY A 59 1.51 4.17 12.11
CA GLY A 59 2.25 2.93 12.33
C GLY A 59 1.74 2.14 13.55
N PHE A 60 2.52 1.15 13.99
CA PHE A 60 2.19 0.21 15.08
C PHE A 60 0.88 -0.57 14.85
N GLY A 61 0.57 -0.84 13.58
CA GLY A 61 -0.68 -1.43 13.10
C GLY A 61 -1.39 -0.53 12.10
N GLY A 62 -2.66 -0.83 11.82
CA GLY A 62 -3.48 -0.06 10.88
C GLY A 62 -3.38 -0.56 9.44
N CYS A 63 -3.03 0.32 8.50
CA CYS A 63 -3.19 0.07 7.07
C CYS A 63 -1.89 0.19 6.29
N THR A 64 -1.84 -0.51 5.16
CA THR A 64 -0.89 -0.27 4.07
C THR A 64 -1.61 0.34 2.87
N VAL A 65 -0.85 0.97 1.98
CA VAL A 65 -1.29 1.43 0.66
C VAL A 65 -0.39 0.80 -0.38
N SER A 66 -0.99 0.13 -1.35
CA SER A 66 -0.29 -0.51 -2.46
C SER A 66 -0.71 0.11 -3.78
N LEU A 67 0.28 0.47 -4.61
CA LEU A 67 0.06 0.91 -5.97
C LEU A 67 0.02 -0.31 -6.89
N VAL A 68 -1.11 -0.57 -7.53
CA VAL A 68 -1.34 -1.78 -8.33
C VAL A 68 -1.89 -1.39 -9.69
N ARG A 69 -1.45 -2.06 -10.76
CA ARG A 69 -2.03 -1.90 -12.10
C ARG A 69 -3.48 -2.37 -12.09
N ASP A 70 -4.39 -1.56 -12.64
CA ASP A 70 -5.84 -1.83 -12.67
C ASP A 70 -6.20 -3.26 -13.12
N ALA A 71 -5.57 -3.74 -14.20
CA ALA A 71 -5.82 -5.08 -14.74
C ALA A 71 -5.45 -6.22 -13.78
N ALA A 72 -4.57 -5.98 -12.80
CA ALA A 72 -4.14 -6.97 -11.81
C ALA A 72 -4.98 -6.94 -10.53
N VAL A 73 -5.79 -5.89 -10.29
CA VAL A 73 -6.50 -5.68 -9.02
C VAL A 73 -7.34 -6.88 -8.57
N PRO A 74 -8.18 -7.53 -9.41
CA PRO A 74 -9.01 -8.65 -8.95
C PRO A 74 -8.18 -9.82 -8.40
N ALA A 75 -7.12 -10.20 -9.12
CA ALA A 75 -6.23 -11.29 -8.71
C ALA A 75 -5.36 -10.88 -7.50
N PHE A 76 -4.89 -9.63 -7.49
CA PHE A 76 -4.09 -9.07 -6.41
C PHE A 76 -4.84 -9.12 -5.08
N VAL A 77 -6.08 -8.64 -5.03
CA VAL A 77 -6.89 -8.62 -3.79
C VAL A 77 -7.09 -10.04 -3.25
N SER A 78 -7.51 -10.97 -4.11
CA SER A 78 -7.78 -12.35 -3.71
C SER A 78 -6.52 -13.05 -3.16
N GLU A 79 -5.38 -12.89 -3.82
CA GLU A 79 -4.14 -13.54 -3.39
C GLU A 79 -3.50 -12.84 -2.17
N LEU A 80 -3.64 -11.52 -2.05
CA LEU A 80 -3.17 -10.77 -0.88
C LEU A 80 -3.90 -11.25 0.39
N GLU A 81 -5.23 -11.29 0.36
CA GLU A 81 -6.04 -11.72 1.51
C GLU A 81 -5.73 -13.16 1.92
N LYS A 82 -5.61 -14.04 0.93
CA LYS A 82 -5.28 -15.46 1.15
C LYS A 82 -3.91 -15.63 1.80
N ARG A 83 -2.87 -14.99 1.26
CA ARG A 83 -1.51 -15.09 1.79
C ARG A 83 -1.38 -14.43 3.16
N TYR A 84 -2.01 -13.27 3.35
CA TYR A 84 -1.98 -12.58 4.63
C TYR A 84 -2.65 -13.40 5.73
N ARG A 85 -3.80 -14.02 5.46
CA ARG A 85 -4.45 -14.92 6.44
C ARG A 85 -3.64 -16.18 6.73
N ALA A 86 -2.86 -16.67 5.76
CA ALA A 86 -1.99 -17.82 5.99
C ALA A 86 -0.82 -17.47 6.93
N GLU A 87 -0.32 -16.24 6.87
CA GLU A 87 0.78 -15.75 7.71
C GLU A 87 0.30 -15.25 9.08
N PHE A 88 -0.87 -14.60 9.13
CA PHE A 88 -1.50 -14.05 10.33
C PHE A 88 -2.91 -14.63 10.53
N PRO A 89 -3.04 -15.88 11.02
CA PRO A 89 -4.30 -16.64 11.03
C PRO A 89 -5.39 -16.04 11.94
N ASP A 90 -4.98 -15.30 12.97
CA ASP A 90 -5.91 -14.66 13.91
C ASP A 90 -6.42 -13.28 13.42
N MET A 91 -6.01 -12.86 12.21
CA MET A 91 -6.38 -11.57 11.63
C MET A 91 -7.19 -11.73 10.34
N THR A 92 -8.15 -10.84 10.15
CA THR A 92 -8.89 -10.72 8.90
C THR A 92 -8.56 -9.38 8.24
N PRO A 93 -7.84 -9.36 7.10
CA PRO A 93 -7.56 -8.12 6.39
C PRO A 93 -8.83 -7.59 5.72
N ALA A 94 -8.94 -6.27 5.61
CA ALA A 94 -9.93 -5.60 4.78
C ALA A 94 -9.20 -4.85 3.66
N VAL A 95 -9.59 -5.08 2.41
CA VAL A 95 -8.96 -4.46 1.24
C VAL A 95 -9.96 -3.55 0.53
N TYR A 96 -9.55 -2.31 0.28
CA TYR A 96 -10.37 -1.30 -0.38
C TYR A 96 -9.66 -0.80 -1.64
N VAL A 97 -10.31 -0.97 -2.79
CA VAL A 97 -9.86 -0.34 -4.04
C VAL A 97 -10.35 1.10 -4.04
N THR A 98 -9.43 2.05 -3.97
CA THR A 98 -9.75 3.47 -3.75
C THR A 98 -9.22 4.36 -4.87
N ARG A 99 -9.79 5.56 -4.97
CA ARG A 99 -9.33 6.64 -5.85
C ARG A 99 -9.27 7.94 -5.05
N ALA A 100 -8.39 8.85 -5.45
CA ALA A 100 -8.38 10.20 -4.89
C ALA A 100 -9.75 10.86 -5.09
N ALA A 101 -10.26 11.53 -4.05
CA ALA A 101 -11.57 12.15 -4.02
C ALA A 101 -11.49 13.53 -3.36
N ALA A 102 -12.54 14.33 -3.53
CA ALA A 102 -12.67 15.61 -2.86
C ALA A 102 -12.78 15.44 -1.34
N GLY A 103 -12.35 16.46 -0.59
CA GLY A 103 -12.55 16.55 0.85
C GLY A 103 -14.00 16.89 1.23
N ALA A 104 -14.26 17.03 2.53
CA ALA A 104 -15.56 17.46 3.02
C ALA A 104 -15.94 18.86 2.50
N GLY A 105 -17.21 19.04 2.15
CA GLY A 105 -17.77 20.30 1.65
C GLY A 105 -19.29 20.23 1.58
N ASP A 106 -19.91 21.36 1.28
CA ASP A 106 -21.37 21.43 1.18
C ASP A 106 -21.88 20.53 0.05
N LEU A 107 -22.94 19.75 0.35
CA LEU A 107 -23.61 18.94 -0.64
C LEU A 107 -24.50 19.84 -1.49
N VAL A 108 -24.03 20.20 -2.68
CA VAL A 108 -24.86 20.87 -3.68
C VAL A 108 -25.65 19.79 -4.41
N LEU A 109 -26.94 19.67 -4.07
CA LEU A 109 -27.91 18.78 -4.71
C LEU A 109 -28.37 19.32 -6.06
#